data_AF-A0A3D0NV78-F1
#
_entry.id   AF-A0A3D0NV78-F1
#
_cell.length_a   1.000
_cell.length_b   1.000
_cell.length_c   1.000
_cell.angle_alpha   90.00
_cell.angle_beta   90.00
_cell.angle_gamma   90.00
#
_symmetry.space_group_name_H-M   'P 1'
#
loop_
_entity.id
_entity.type
_entity.pdbx_description
1 polymer ?
#
loop_
_entity_poly.entity_id
_entity_poly.type
_entity_poly.pdbx_seq_one_letter_code
_entity_poly.pdbx_strand_id
1 'polypeptide(L)'
;MQKEWIFWSSIVGFFVVSLLGTAAHDWYGLSGQHPVVSFLAPTDESVFQHLKLLFFPFLLYTFGEFCLFGRKRKGFFLQRMIGLLWGLAAIPVIYYSYTLFTGHSIIAVDILLFYFSVGLSFYISASRLLKRPA
;
A
#
# COMPACT_ATOMS: atom_id res chain seq x y z
N MET A 1 -6.01 3.94 -24.69
CA MET A 1 -6.34 2.65 -24.05
C MET A 1 -5.37 2.19 -22.95
N GLN A 2 -4.13 1.78 -23.21
CA GLN A 2 -3.25 1.25 -22.14
C GLN A 2 -2.85 2.29 -21.08
N LYS A 3 -2.55 3.52 -21.49
CA LYS A 3 -2.21 4.63 -20.56
C LYS A 3 -3.39 4.98 -19.65
N GLU A 4 -4.58 5.09 -20.22
CA GLU A 4 -5.82 5.34 -19.48
C GLU A 4 -6.11 4.19 -18.51
N TRP A 5 -5.92 2.94 -18.93
CA TRP A 5 -6.10 1.79 -18.03
C TRP A 5 -5.15 1.84 -16.83
N ILE A 6 -3.86 2.15 -17.03
CA ILE A 6 -2.90 2.29 -15.91
C ILE A 6 -3.32 3.41 -14.96
N PHE A 7 -3.77 4.54 -15.53
CA PHE A 7 -4.22 5.68 -14.75
C PHE A 7 -5.45 5.32 -13.91
N TRP A 8 -6.53 4.86 -14.55
CA TRP A 8 -7.78 4.52 -13.87
C TRP A 8 -7.63 3.36 -12.88
N SER A 9 -6.88 2.32 -13.24
CA SER A 9 -6.59 1.22 -12.32
C SER A 9 -5.74 1.66 -11.13
N SER A 10 -4.89 2.68 -11.26
CA SER A 10 -4.14 3.22 -10.12
C SER A 10 -5.02 4.09 -9.22
N ILE A 11 -5.98 4.83 -9.77
CA ILE A 11 -6.98 5.56 -9.00
C ILE A 11 -7.89 4.61 -8.23
N VAL A 12 -8.46 3.60 -8.91
CA VAL A 12 -9.29 2.57 -8.26
C VAL A 12 -8.47 1.81 -7.20
N GLY A 13 -7.23 1.45 -7.53
CA GLY A 13 -6.32 0.78 -6.62
C GLY A 13 -6.04 1.59 -5.36
N PHE A 14 -5.83 2.90 -5.49
CA PHE A 14 -5.66 3.78 -4.34
C PHE A 14 -6.84 3.67 -3.36
N PHE A 15 -8.08 3.76 -3.84
CA PHE A 15 -9.26 3.66 -2.98
C PHE A 15 -9.45 2.26 -2.40
N VAL A 16 -9.28 1.21 -3.22
CA VAL A 16 -9.43 -0.19 -2.77
C VAL A 16 -8.40 -0.55 -1.71
N VAL A 17 -7.13 -0.23 -1.94
CA VAL A 17 -6.03 -0.51 -0.99
C VAL A 17 -6.22 0.31 0.29
N SER A 18 -6.62 1.58 0.18
CA SER A 18 -6.91 2.42 1.35
C SER A 18 -8.04 1.84 2.20
N LEU A 19 -9.15 1.45 1.56
CA LEU A 19 -10.31 0.86 2.26
C LEU A 19 -9.95 -0.46 2.94
N LEU A 20 -9.28 -1.36 2.22
CA LEU A 20 -8.87 -2.66 2.75
C LEU A 20 -7.82 -2.52 3.85
N GLY A 21 -6.87 -1.59 3.72
CA GLY A 21 -5.88 -1.32 4.76
C GLY A 21 -6.52 -0.77 6.03
N THR A 22 -7.41 0.23 5.91
CA THR A 22 -8.15 0.74 7.08
C THR A 22 -9.00 -0.36 7.73
N ALA A 23 -9.68 -1.19 6.94
CA ALA A 23 -10.45 -2.32 7.47
C ALA A 23 -9.56 -3.40 8.13
N ALA A 24 -8.34 -3.60 7.62
CA ALA A 24 -7.39 -4.58 8.15
C ALA A 24 -6.81 -4.17 9.51
N HIS A 25 -6.82 -2.87 9.86
CA HIS A 25 -6.28 -2.36 11.13
C HIS A 25 -6.84 -3.12 12.34
N ASP A 26 -8.16 -3.25 12.42
CA ASP A 26 -8.82 -3.88 13.58
C ASP A 26 -9.12 -5.38 13.36
N TRP A 27 -8.76 -5.93 12.20
CA TRP A 27 -9.19 -7.25 11.79
C TRP A 27 -8.66 -8.36 12.69
N TYR A 28 -7.43 -8.23 13.21
CA TYR A 28 -6.87 -9.21 14.15
C TYR A 28 -7.71 -9.36 15.41
N GLY A 29 -8.12 -8.24 16.03
CA GLY A 29 -9.01 -8.26 17.19
C GLY A 29 -10.39 -8.84 16.85
N LEU A 30 -10.99 -8.40 15.74
CA LEU A 30 -12.29 -8.90 15.28
C LEU A 30 -12.29 -10.40 14.94
N SER A 31 -11.15 -10.95 14.56
CA SER A 31 -10.99 -12.38 14.25
C SER A 31 -10.87 -13.29 15.48
N GLY A 32 -10.94 -12.73 16.70
CA GLY A 32 -10.64 -13.48 17.91
C GLY A 32 -9.16 -13.86 18.01
N GLN A 33 -8.28 -12.99 17.49
CA GLN A 33 -6.82 -13.18 17.50
C GLN A 33 -6.35 -14.43 16.74
N HIS A 34 -7.00 -14.73 15.60
CA HIS A 34 -6.68 -15.92 14.82
C HIS A 34 -5.25 -15.87 14.24
N PRO A 35 -4.44 -16.96 14.32
CA PRO A 35 -3.04 -16.95 13.90
C PRO A 35 -2.82 -16.53 12.44
N VAL A 36 -3.70 -16.92 11.53
CA VAL A 36 -3.61 -16.52 10.11
C VAL A 36 -3.82 -15.02 9.93
N VAL A 37 -4.72 -14.41 10.70
CA VAL A 37 -4.99 -12.98 10.63
C VAL A 37 -3.84 -12.18 11.23
N SER A 38 -3.15 -12.74 12.24
CA SER A 38 -1.92 -12.14 12.79
C SER A 38 -0.84 -11.87 11.75
N PHE A 39 -0.82 -12.66 10.66
CA PHE A 39 0.13 -12.44 9.57
C PHE A 39 -0.28 -11.27 8.67
N LEU A 40 -1.58 -11.10 8.42
CA LEU A 40 -2.14 -10.14 7.47
C LEU A 40 -2.45 -8.78 8.07
N ALA A 41 -2.77 -8.73 9.36
CA ALA A 41 -3.19 -7.54 10.09
C ALA A 41 -2.20 -7.20 11.23
N PRO A 42 -2.21 -5.95 11.71
CA PRO A 42 -1.47 -5.56 12.90
C PRO A 42 -1.87 -6.38 14.12
N THR A 43 -0.87 -6.88 14.85
CA THR A 43 -1.08 -7.52 16.17
C THR A 43 -0.84 -6.58 17.33
N ASP A 44 -0.21 -5.44 17.05
CA ASP A 44 0.16 -4.38 17.98
C ASP A 44 0.28 -3.06 17.19
N GLU A 45 0.44 -1.94 17.90
CA GLU A 45 0.48 -0.58 17.34
C GLU A 45 1.86 -0.17 16.78
N SER A 46 2.83 -1.09 16.68
CA SER A 46 4.14 -0.74 16.15
C SER A 46 4.09 -0.37 14.67
N VAL A 47 5.02 0.50 14.26
CA VAL A 47 5.13 0.98 12.86
C VAL A 47 5.30 -0.18 11.87
N PHE A 48 6.04 -1.22 12.27
CA PHE A 48 6.27 -2.39 11.41
C PHE A 48 5.00 -3.22 11.20
N GLN A 49 4.11 -3.30 12.19
CA GLN A 49 2.80 -3.93 12.01
C GLN A 49 1.92 -3.12 11.07
N HIS A 50 1.94 -1.79 11.19
CA HIS A 50 1.20 -0.90 10.29
C HIS A 50 1.64 -1.02 8.82
N LEU A 51 2.87 -1.46 8.53
CA LEU A 51 3.29 -1.76 7.15
C LEU A 51 2.41 -2.82 6.46
N LYS A 52 1.84 -3.76 7.22
CA LYS A 52 0.95 -4.80 6.69
C LYS A 52 -0.29 -4.22 6.02
N LEU A 53 -0.79 -3.09 6.53
CA LEU A 53 -1.97 -2.36 6.03
C LEU A 53 -1.77 -1.85 4.60
N LEU A 54 -0.54 -1.55 4.21
CA LEU A 54 -0.18 -1.23 2.83
C LEU A 54 0.21 -2.49 2.06
N PHE A 55 1.08 -3.34 2.64
CA PHE A 55 1.69 -4.47 1.95
C PHE A 55 0.66 -5.45 1.39
N PHE A 56 -0.22 -6.01 2.23
CA PHE A 56 -1.12 -7.07 1.80
C PHE A 56 -2.21 -6.58 0.85
N PRO A 57 -2.93 -5.47 1.13
CA PRO A 57 -3.94 -4.98 0.22
C PRO A 57 -3.37 -4.56 -1.14
N PHE A 58 -2.20 -3.91 -1.17
CA PHE A 58 -1.54 -3.53 -2.42
C PHE A 58 -1.10 -4.75 -3.22
N LEU A 59 -0.55 -5.78 -2.56
CA LEU A 59 -0.15 -7.03 -3.21
C LEU A 59 -1.36 -7.78 -3.78
N LEU A 60 -2.45 -7.87 -3.01
CA LEU A 60 -3.70 -8.50 -3.44
C LEU A 60 -4.30 -7.78 -4.67
N TYR A 61 -4.35 -6.45 -4.63
CA TYR A 61 -4.81 -5.64 -5.75
C TYR A 61 -3.93 -5.85 -6.99
N THR A 62 -2.60 -5.76 -6.82
CA THR A 62 -1.62 -5.98 -7.89
C THR A 62 -1.77 -7.37 -8.52
N PHE A 63 -1.97 -8.40 -7.71
CA PHE A 63 -2.16 -9.76 -8.18
C PHE A 63 -3.46 -9.92 -8.97
N GLY A 64 -4.56 -9.35 -8.48
CA GLY A 64 -5.83 -9.30 -9.21
C GLY A 64 -5.71 -8.62 -10.57
N GLU A 65 -5.07 -7.46 -10.63
CA GLU A 65 -4.78 -6.77 -11.89
C GLU A 65 -3.90 -7.60 -12.83
N PHE A 66 -2.90 -8.29 -12.29
CA PHE A 66 -2.02 -9.13 -13.08
C PHE A 66 -2.77 -10.28 -13.75
N CYS A 67 -3.66 -10.96 -13.01
CA CYS A 67 -4.48 -12.04 -13.52
C CYS A 67 -5.44 -11.58 -14.63
N LEU A 68 -6.06 -10.41 -14.47
CA LEU A 68 -7.07 -9.89 -15.41
C LEU A 68 -6.45 -9.24 -16.65
N PHE A 69 -5.37 -8.47 -16.49
CA PHE A 69 -4.85 -7.58 -17.55
C PHE A 69 -3.32 -7.56 -17.67
N GLY A 70 -2.60 -7.78 -16.56
CA GLY A 70 -1.15 -7.54 -16.48
C GLY A 70 -0.27 -8.54 -17.23
N ARG A 71 -0.77 -9.72 -17.63
CA ARG A 71 -0.01 -10.70 -18.45
C ARG A 71 0.50 -10.12 -19.77
N LYS A 72 -0.14 -9.06 -20.27
CA LYS A 72 0.17 -8.45 -21.57
C LYS A 72 1.32 -7.44 -21.51
N ARG A 73 1.92 -7.18 -20.33
CA ARG A 73 2.92 -6.11 -20.18
C ARG A 73 4.18 -6.55 -19.46
N LYS A 74 5.31 -6.42 -20.15
CA LYS A 74 6.62 -6.75 -19.58
C LYS A 74 6.94 -5.88 -18.37
N GLY A 75 7.33 -6.55 -17.28
CA GLY A 75 7.76 -5.87 -16.05
C GLY A 75 6.63 -5.22 -15.24
N PHE A 76 5.35 -5.54 -15.48
CA PHE A 76 4.23 -5.02 -14.69
C PHE A 76 4.44 -5.22 -13.19
N PHE A 77 4.70 -6.48 -12.79
CA PHE A 77 4.90 -6.86 -11.40
C PHE A 77 6.08 -6.11 -10.78
N LEU A 78 7.21 -6.03 -11.49
CA LEU A 78 8.40 -5.33 -11.02
C LEU A 78 8.13 -3.85 -10.72
N GLN A 79 7.40 -3.14 -11.60
CA GLN A 79 7.10 -1.72 -11.36
C GLN A 79 6.12 -1.53 -10.20
N ARG A 80 5.15 -2.43 -10.03
CA ARG A 80 4.24 -2.44 -8.86
C ARG A 80 5.03 -2.66 -7.57
N MET A 81 5.95 -3.62 -7.55
CA MET A 81 6.82 -3.87 -6.39
C MET A 81 7.73 -2.69 -6.06
N ILE A 82 8.31 -2.03 -7.06
CA ILE A 82 9.10 -0.81 -6.83
C ILE A 82 8.23 0.28 -6.18
N GLY A 83 7.01 0.49 -6.68
CA GLY A 83 6.08 1.43 -6.06
C GLY A 83 5.76 1.07 -4.61
N LEU A 84 5.45 -0.21 -4.35
CA LEU A 84 5.19 -0.72 -3.01
C LEU A 84 6.36 -0.46 -2.05
N LEU A 85 7.60 -0.74 -2.47
CA LEU A 85 8.78 -0.49 -1.63
C LEU A 85 8.93 0.99 -1.25
N TRP A 86 8.62 1.91 -2.16
CA TRP A 86 8.65 3.34 -1.85
C TRP A 86 7.58 3.75 -0.84
N GLY A 87 6.35 3.22 -0.95
CA GLY A 87 5.32 3.47 0.06
C GLY A 87 5.67 2.86 1.42
N LEU A 88 6.17 1.62 1.43
CA LEU A 88 6.59 0.95 2.67
C LEU A 88 7.76 1.67 3.35
N ALA A 89 8.70 2.23 2.58
CA ALA A 89 9.79 3.02 3.13
C ALA A 89 9.32 4.39 3.64
N ALA A 90 8.34 5.02 2.97
CA ALA A 90 7.83 6.32 3.36
C ALA A 90 7.21 6.32 4.77
N ILE A 91 6.49 5.27 5.15
CA ILE A 91 5.86 5.14 6.47
C ILE A 91 6.89 5.32 7.62
N PRO A 92 7.89 4.44 7.82
CA PRO A 92 8.82 4.57 8.94
C PRO A 92 9.71 5.81 8.80
N VAL A 93 10.12 6.18 7.58
CA VAL A 93 10.97 7.36 7.38
C VAL A 93 10.25 8.62 7.84
N ILE A 94 9.02 8.85 7.40
CA ILE A 94 8.27 10.05 7.75
C ILE A 94 7.80 9.99 9.20
N TYR A 95 7.30 8.83 9.66
CA TYR A 95 6.86 8.62 11.03
C TYR A 95 7.98 8.97 12.02
N TYR A 96 9.13 8.30 11.93
CA TYR A 96 10.22 8.54 12.86
C TYR A 96 10.81 9.94 12.72
N SER A 97 10.82 10.51 11.52
CA SER A 97 11.25 11.90 11.31
C SER A 97 10.37 12.88 12.07
N TYR A 98 9.03 12.79 11.96
CA TYR A 98 8.16 13.76 12.64
C TYR A 98 8.13 13.50 14.15
N THR A 99 8.10 12.23 14.59
CA THR A 99 8.07 11.90 16.03
C THR A 99 9.36 12.30 16.74
N LEU A 100 10.48 12.39 16.02
CA LEU A 100 11.73 12.93 16.57
C LEU A 100 11.58 14.40 16.99
N PHE A 101 10.80 15.19 16.25
CA PHE A 101 10.56 16.60 16.56
C PHE A 101 9.41 16.80 17.56
N THR A 102 8.35 15.99 17.50
CA THR A 102 7.16 16.14 18.36
C THR A 102 7.28 15.39 19.69
N GLY A 103 8.13 14.35 19.76
CA GLY A 103 8.28 13.46 20.91
C GLY A 103 7.15 12.44 21.11
N HIS A 104 6.10 12.48 20.28
CA HIS A 104 4.94 11.59 20.35
C HIS A 104 4.25 11.45 18.98
N SER A 105 3.47 10.38 18.80
CA SER A 105 2.68 10.16 17.59
C SER A 105 1.40 10.99 17.59
N ILE A 106 0.94 11.36 16.40
CA ILE A 106 -0.28 12.13 16.19
C ILE A 106 -1.17 11.33 15.24
N ILE A 107 -2.28 10.80 15.75
CA ILE A 107 -3.19 9.90 15.02
C ILE A 107 -3.59 10.46 13.64
N ALA A 108 -3.91 11.76 13.57
CA ALA A 108 -4.27 12.40 12.31
C ALA A 108 -3.12 12.39 11.29
N VAL A 109 -1.88 12.57 11.74
CA VAL A 109 -0.68 12.51 10.89
C VAL A 109 -0.43 11.07 10.44
N ASP A 110 -0.62 10.08 11.32
CA ASP A 110 -0.40 8.67 10.99
C ASP A 110 -1.41 8.16 9.93
N ILE A 111 -2.68 8.55 10.05
CA ILE A 111 -3.72 8.25 9.05
C ILE A 111 -3.38 8.91 7.70
N LEU A 112 -3.00 10.19 7.71
CA LEU A 112 -2.60 10.91 6.49
C LEU A 112 -1.35 10.29 5.86
N LEU A 113 -0.38 9.87 6.68
CA LEU A 113 0.84 9.20 6.24
C LEU A 113 0.53 7.86 5.57
N PHE A 114 -0.42 7.09 6.10
CA PHE A 114 -0.88 5.86 5.47
C PHE A 114 -1.43 6.14 4.06
N TYR A 115 -2.41 7.06 3.92
CA TYR A 115 -2.99 7.38 2.61
C TYR A 115 -1.95 7.97 1.65
N PHE A 116 -1.06 8.84 2.14
CA PHE A 116 0.06 9.36 1.36
C PHE A 116 0.94 8.24 0.82
N SER A 117 1.26 7.24 1.64
CA SER A 117 2.11 6.11 1.26
C SER A 117 1.45 5.17 0.25
N VAL A 118 0.13 4.96 0.36
CA VAL A 118 -0.67 4.27 -0.67
C VAL A 118 -0.62 5.05 -1.99
N GLY A 119 -0.87 6.37 -1.94
CA GLY A 119 -0.81 7.25 -3.11
C GLY A 119 0.57 7.25 -3.77
N LEU A 120 1.64 7.34 -2.99
CA LEU A 120 3.02 7.29 -3.46
C LEU A 120 3.33 5.97 -4.17
N SER A 121 2.84 4.85 -3.63
CA SER A 121 3.03 3.52 -4.23
C SER A 121 2.41 3.43 -5.62
N PHE A 122 1.17 3.92 -5.76
CA PHE A 122 0.47 3.97 -7.04
C PHE A 122 1.09 4.98 -8.00
N TYR A 123 1.48 6.17 -7.53
CA TYR A 123 2.13 7.20 -8.34
C TYR A 123 3.46 6.72 -8.95
N ILE A 124 4.34 6.12 -8.13
CA ILE A 124 5.64 5.64 -8.59
C ILE A 124 5.45 4.44 -9.54
N SER A 125 4.60 3.48 -9.19
CA SER A 125 4.37 2.33 -10.07
C SER A 125 3.75 2.77 -11.41
N ALA A 126 2.74 3.63 -11.39
CA ALA A 126 2.08 4.14 -12.60
C ALA A 126 3.02 4.97 -13.47
N SER A 127 3.80 5.89 -12.90
CA SER A 127 4.73 6.72 -13.66
C SER A 127 5.81 5.89 -14.37
N ARG A 128 6.34 4.86 -13.70
CA ARG A 128 7.33 3.94 -14.29
C ARG A 128 6.71 3.05 -15.35
N LEU A 129 5.49 2.58 -15.10
CA LEU A 129 4.69 1.84 -16.07
C LEU A 129 4.47 2.68 -17.32
N LEU A 130 3.97 3.91 -17.22
CA LEU A 130 3.68 4.78 -18.36
C LEU A 130 4.92 5.12 -19.22
N LYS A 131 6.12 5.09 -18.64
CA LYS A 131 7.40 5.34 -19.34
C LYS A 131 7.93 4.13 -20.12
N ARG A 132 7.40 2.92 -19.92
CA ARG A 132 7.88 1.71 -20.61
C ARG A 132 6.95 1.31 -21.77
N PRO A 133 7.48 1.08 -22.99
CA PRO A 133 6.71 0.48 -24.08
C PRO A 133 6.26 -0.94 -23.69
N ALA A 134 5.11 -1.36 -24.22
CA ALA A 134 4.50 -2.67 -23.94
C ALA A 134 5.32 -3.82 -24.52
#